data_AF-A0A9D7NJN4-F1
#
_entry.id   AF-A0A9D7NJN4-F1
#
_cell.length_a   1.000
_cell.length_b   1.000
_cell.length_c   1.000
_cell.angle_alpha   90.00
_cell.angle_beta   90.00
_cell.angle_gamma   90.00
#
_symmetry.space_group_name_H-M   'P 1'
#
loop_
_entity.id
_entity.type
_entity.pdbx_description
1 polymer ?
#
loop_
_entity_poly.entity_id
_entity_poly.type
_entity_poly.pdbx_seq_one_letter_code
_entity_poly.pdbx_strand_id
1 'polypeptide(L)'
;MTAYYENGGFAFRVSQRSRSSFRGEIQGFGADRETQFIRGEDVIDLQTGYEFKKGALEGLSLLLQVNNLTNEEYREYFRDPGQPDRPRKFVEYGRTVLIGATYKF
;
A
#
# COMPACT_ATOMS: atom_id res chain seq x y z
N MET A 1 -5.38 1.12 -9.71
CA MET A 1 -5.63 0.04 -10.69
C MET A 1 -5.49 -1.29 -9.98
N THR A 2 -6.24 -2.32 -10.38
CA THR A 2 -6.12 -3.66 -9.78
C THR A 2 -6.14 -4.71 -10.87
N ALA A 3 -5.18 -5.64 -10.83
CA ALA A 3 -5.15 -6.83 -11.65
C ALA A 3 -5.44 -8.06 -10.79
N TYR A 4 -6.23 -9.00 -11.32
CA TYR A 4 -6.60 -10.24 -10.65
C TYR A 4 -6.47 -11.40 -11.62
N TYR A 5 -5.94 -12.53 -11.14
CA TYR A 5 -5.85 -13.78 -11.87
C TYR A 5 -6.18 -14.94 -10.92
N GLU A 6 -6.98 -15.89 -11.39
CA GLU A 6 -7.27 -17.12 -10.66
C GLU A 6 -7.29 -18.30 -11.63
N ASN A 7 -6.58 -19.37 -11.27
CA ASN A 7 -6.61 -20.62 -12.01
C ASN A 7 -6.17 -21.81 -11.15
N GLY A 8 -6.88 -22.94 -11.27
CA GLY A 8 -6.42 -24.21 -10.68
C GLY A 8 -6.24 -24.22 -9.15
N GLY A 9 -6.89 -23.30 -8.43
CA GLY A 9 -6.70 -23.11 -6.98
C GLY A 9 -5.70 -22.01 -6.62
N PHE A 10 -4.89 -21.53 -7.57
CA PHE A 10 -4.07 -20.34 -7.37
C PHE A 10 -4.88 -19.08 -7.58
N ALA A 11 -4.69 -18.11 -6.69
CA ALA A 11 -5.18 -16.75 -6.82
C ALA A 11 -4.01 -15.77 -6.72
N PHE A 12 -4.04 -14.72 -7.54
CA PHE A 12 -3.04 -13.68 -7.57
C PHE A 12 -3.72 -12.33 -7.80
N ARG A 13 -3.33 -11.33 -7.02
CA ARG A 13 -3.87 -9.97 -7.08
C ARG A 13 -2.75 -8.97 -6.88
N VAL A 14 -2.71 -7.96 -7.74
CA VAL A 14 -1.86 -6.78 -7.56
C VAL A 14 -2.74 -5.55 -7.62
N SER A 15 -2.58 -4.66 -6.65
CA SER A 15 -3.34 -3.42 -6.54
C SER A 15 -2.36 -2.26 -6.47
N GLN A 16 -2.58 -1.21 -7.26
CA GLN A 16 -1.89 0.05 -7.14
C GLN A 16 -2.88 1.14 -6.77
N ARG A 17 -2.55 1.88 -5.72
CA ARG A 17 -3.26 3.09 -5.31
C ARG A 17 -2.33 4.29 -5.51
N SER A 18 -2.74 5.19 -6.39
CA SER A 18 -2.03 6.42 -6.68
C SER A 18 -2.77 7.61 -6.10
N ARG A 19 -2.03 8.58 -5.59
CA ARG A 19 -2.55 9.90 -5.23
C ARG A 19 -1.62 10.94 -5.82
N SER A 20 -2.16 11.93 -6.52
CA SER A 20 -1.38 13.06 -7.04
C SER A 20 -0.89 13.97 -5.92
N SER A 21 0.17 14.73 -6.19
CA SER A 21 0.61 15.79 -5.28
C SER A 21 -0.51 16.80 -5.08
N PHE A 22 -0.68 17.28 -3.85
CA PHE A 22 -1.71 18.25 -3.52
C PHE A 22 -1.25 19.23 -2.45
N ARG A 23 -1.91 20.39 -2.43
CA ARG A 23 -1.69 21.42 -1.43
C ARG A 23 -2.79 21.33 -0.38
N GLY A 24 -2.40 21.03 0.86
CA GLY A 24 -3.27 21.05 2.02
C GLY A 24 -3.04 22.31 2.87
N GLU A 25 -4.02 22.65 3.69
CA GLU A 25 -3.85 23.59 4.79
C GLU A 25 -4.04 22.82 6.08
N ILE A 26 -3.03 22.83 6.95
CA ILE A 26 -3.14 22.20 8.27
C ILE A 26 -2.82 23.20 9.36
N GLN A 27 -3.32 22.92 10.55
CA GLN A 27 -3.01 23.75 11.71
C GLN A 27 -1.59 23.48 12.17
N GLY A 28 -0.76 24.52 12.13
CA GLY A 28 0.61 24.50 12.62
C GLY A 28 0.68 24.50 14.14
N PHE A 29 1.89 24.38 14.67
CA PHE A 29 2.16 24.32 16.11
C PHE A 29 1.61 25.51 16.90
N GLY A 30 1.59 26.71 16.30
CA GLY A 30 1.08 27.95 16.91
C GLY A 30 -0.42 28.19 16.77
N ALA A 31 -1.20 27.19 16.34
CA ALA A 31 -2.60 27.33 15.94
C ALA A 31 -2.86 28.20 14.68
N ASP A 32 -1.81 28.68 14.02
CA ASP A 32 -1.91 29.31 12.70
C ASP A 32 -2.14 28.27 11.59
N ARG A 33 -2.73 28.69 10.47
CA ARG A 33 -2.88 27.86 9.27
C ARG A 33 -1.59 27.86 8.47
N GLU A 34 -1.00 26.69 8.25
CA GLU A 34 0.19 26.51 7.44
C GLU A 34 -0.15 25.75 6.15
N THR A 35 0.33 26.26 5.03
CA THR A 35 0.20 25.57 3.74
C THR A 35 1.23 24.45 3.67
N GLN A 36 0.78 23.27 3.24
CA GLN A 36 1.63 22.11 3.04
C GLN A 36 1.48 21.51 1.67
N PHE A 37 2.62 21.08 1.15
CA PHE A 37 2.71 20.42 -0.13
C PHE A 37 3.02 18.94 0.11
N ILE A 38 2.01 18.10 -0.11
CA ILE A 38 2.13 16.66 0.04
C ILE A 38 2.46 16.09 -1.34
N ARG A 39 3.56 15.34 -1.41
CA ARG A 39 3.95 14.68 -2.66
C ARG A 39 2.98 13.55 -2.97
N GLY A 40 2.70 13.38 -4.27
CA GLY A 40 1.99 12.21 -4.74
C GLY A 40 2.76 10.92 -4.41
N GLU A 41 2.02 9.84 -4.24
CA GLU A 41 2.53 8.52 -3.85
C GLU A 41 1.86 7.45 -4.71
N ASP A 42 2.63 6.42 -5.04
CA ASP A 42 2.19 5.23 -5.78
C ASP A 42 2.44 3.98 -4.94
N VAL A 43 1.41 3.55 -4.21
CA VAL A 43 1.51 2.39 -3.32
C VAL A 43 1.05 1.14 -4.06
N ILE A 44 1.90 0.11 -4.07
CA ILE A 44 1.62 -1.19 -4.70
C ILE A 44 1.45 -2.25 -3.62
N ASP A 45 0.34 -2.97 -3.67
CA ASP A 45 0.03 -4.11 -2.80
C ASP A 45 -0.06 -5.40 -3.62
N LEU A 46 0.42 -6.50 -3.03
CA LEU A 46 0.45 -7.83 -3.63
C LEU A 46 -0.26 -8.83 -2.73
N GLN A 47 -1.07 -9.71 -3.33
CA GLN A 47 -1.69 -10.82 -2.65
C GLN A 47 -1.63 -12.07 -3.54
N THR A 48 -1.23 -13.20 -2.96
CA THR A 48 -1.30 -14.49 -3.63
C THR A 48 -1.75 -15.57 -2.66
N GLY A 49 -2.44 -16.58 -3.17
CA GLY A 49 -2.91 -17.69 -2.35
C GLY A 49 -3.11 -18.96 -3.16
N TYR A 50 -3.24 -20.05 -2.44
CA TYR A 50 -3.54 -21.35 -3.01
C TYR A 50 -4.59 -22.08 -2.17
N GLU A 51 -5.63 -22.57 -2.82
CA GLU A 51 -6.66 -23.43 -2.24
C GLU A 51 -6.47 -24.87 -2.71
N PHE A 52 -6.38 -25.78 -1.74
CA PHE A 52 -6.38 -27.21 -1.96
C PHE A 52 -7.81 -27.66 -2.25
N LYS A 53 -8.11 -27.94 -3.53
CA LYS A 53 -9.46 -28.30 -3.99
C LYS A 53 -9.80 -29.79 -3.93
N LYS A 54 -8.80 -30.66 -3.71
CA LYS A 54 -8.97 -32.13 -3.67
C LYS A 54 -7.92 -32.76 -2.76
N GLY A 55 -8.25 -33.94 -2.22
CA GLY A 55 -7.31 -34.79 -1.48
C GLY A 55 -7.35 -34.54 0.04
N ALA A 56 -6.34 -35.00 0.76
CA ALA A 56 -6.33 -34.98 2.23
C ALA A 56 -6.35 -33.56 2.85
N LEU A 57 -5.99 -32.53 2.06
CA LEU A 57 -5.97 -31.13 2.47
C LEU A 57 -7.13 -30.33 1.87
N GLU A 58 -8.12 -31.00 1.27
CA GLU A 58 -9.29 -30.34 0.68
C GLU A 58 -9.95 -29.40 1.69
N GLY A 59 -10.19 -28.15 1.24
CA GLY A 59 -10.74 -27.08 2.07
C GLY A 59 -9.68 -26.20 2.75
N LEU A 60 -8.39 -26.56 2.71
CA LEU A 60 -7.29 -25.70 3.17
C LEU A 60 -6.98 -24.62 2.12
N SER A 61 -6.78 -23.40 2.58
CA SER A 61 -6.34 -22.26 1.78
C SER A 61 -5.18 -21.55 2.46
N LEU A 62 -4.12 -21.28 1.70
CA LEU A 62 -2.95 -20.52 2.15
C LEU A 62 -2.95 -19.15 1.47
N LEU A 63 -2.49 -18.14 2.21
CA LEU A 63 -2.46 -16.76 1.76
C LEU A 63 -1.15 -16.07 2.13
N LEU A 64 -0.59 -15.35 1.18
CA LEU A 64 0.49 -14.39 1.37
C LEU A 64 0.01 -13.01 0.91
N GLN A 65 0.17 -12.01 1.76
CA GLN A 65 -0.10 -10.61 1.44
C GLN A 65 1.11 -9.75 1.75
N VAL A 66 1.39 -8.80 0.86
CA VAL A 66 2.45 -7.81 1.02
C VAL A 66 1.84 -6.44 0.76
N ASN A 67 1.76 -5.62 1.81
CA ASN A 67 1.28 -4.25 1.73
C ASN A 67 2.46 -3.30 1.59
N ASN A 68 2.35 -2.32 0.70
CA ASN A 68 3.43 -1.41 0.34
C ASN A 68 4.69 -2.17 -0.15
N LEU A 69 4.52 -2.97 -1.21
CA LEU A 69 5.54 -3.85 -1.79
C LEU A 69 6.86 -3.12 -2.10
N THR A 70 6.76 -1.90 -2.62
CA THR A 70 7.89 -1.04 -3.03
C THR A 70 8.47 -0.21 -1.90
N ASN A 71 7.90 -0.25 -0.70
CA ASN A 71 8.26 0.63 0.42
C ASN A 71 8.16 2.12 0.04
N GLU A 72 7.04 2.52 -0.58
CA GLU A 72 6.78 3.90 -0.95
C GLU A 72 6.75 4.79 0.30
N GLU A 73 7.50 5.88 0.23
CA GLU A 73 7.71 6.84 1.32
C GLU A 73 6.73 8.01 1.25
N TYR A 74 6.30 8.49 2.42
CA TYR A 74 5.47 9.67 2.51
C TYR A 74 6.32 10.93 2.71
N ARG A 75 6.11 11.93 1.85
CA ARG A 75 6.90 13.17 1.82
C ARG A 75 6.05 14.44 1.81
N GLU A 76 6.43 15.37 2.67
CA GLU A 76 5.91 16.74 2.70
C GLU A 76 7.04 17.74 2.43
N TYR A 77 6.72 18.83 1.75
CA TYR A 77 7.62 19.93 1.42
C TYR A 77 7.06 21.26 1.95
N PHE A 78 7.95 22.24 2.21
CA PHE A 78 7.51 23.59 2.58
C PHE A 78 7.07 24.40 1.36
N ARG A 79 7.55 24.02 0.17
CA ARG A 79 7.26 24.66 -1.11
C ARG A 79 6.68 23.66 -2.11
N ASP A 80 6.29 24.18 -3.27
CA ASP A 80 5.69 23.42 -4.36
C ASP A 80 6.49 22.13 -4.66
N PRO A 81 5.83 20.96 -4.81
CA PRO A 81 6.51 19.69 -5.02
C PRO A 81 7.19 19.58 -6.40
N GLY A 82 6.89 20.48 -7.35
CA GLY A 82 7.61 20.67 -8.61
C GLY A 82 8.92 21.46 -8.48
N GLN A 83 9.15 22.13 -7.34
CA GLN A 83 10.43 22.73 -6.95
C GLN A 83 10.86 22.19 -5.57
N PRO A 84 11.22 20.90 -5.49
CA PRO A 84 11.44 20.22 -4.23
C PRO A 84 12.52 20.93 -3.41
N ASP A 85 12.14 21.38 -2.23
CA ASP A 85 13.05 21.89 -1.22
C ASP A 85 13.41 20.79 -0.20
N ARG A 86 13.96 21.17 0.97
CA ARG A 86 14.22 20.20 2.03
C ARG A 86 12.89 19.57 2.48
N PRO A 87 12.79 18.23 2.59
CA PRO A 87 11.57 17.60 3.05
C PRO A 87 11.25 18.10 4.44
N ARG A 88 10.05 18.65 4.60
CA ARG A 88 9.49 19.08 5.88
C ARG A 88 9.20 17.87 6.76
N LYS A 89 8.69 16.81 6.14
CA LYS A 89 8.42 15.53 6.78
C LYS A 89 8.74 14.41 5.81
N PHE A 90 9.43 13.40 6.31
CA PHE A 90 9.80 12.20 5.58
C PHE A 90 9.50 11.01 6.47
N VAL A 91 8.60 10.13 6.03
CA VAL A 91 8.20 8.95 6.80
C VAL A 91 8.17 7.74 5.88
N GLU A 92 8.95 6.74 6.24
CA GLU A 92 8.82 5.40 5.69
C GLU A 92 7.89 4.60 6.59
N TYR A 93 6.69 4.30 6.11
CA TYR A 93 5.76 3.44 6.84
C TYR A 93 6.18 1.97 6.82
N GLY A 94 7.16 1.61 5.98
CA GLY A 94 7.64 0.25 5.83
C GLY A 94 6.76 -0.60 4.93
N ARG A 95 7.23 -1.83 4.71
CA ARG A 95 6.50 -2.91 4.05
C ARG A 95 6.02 -3.92 5.08
N THR A 96 4.75 -4.32 4.99
CA THR A 96 4.16 -5.31 5.88
C THR A 96 3.88 -6.61 5.13
N VAL A 97 4.36 -7.73 5.65
CA VAL A 97 4.11 -9.07 5.11
C VAL A 97 3.21 -9.84 6.06
N LEU A 98 2.13 -10.42 5.53
CA LEU A 98 1.15 -11.21 6.26
C LEU A 98 1.05 -12.60 5.62
N ILE A 99 1.00 -13.63 6.46
CA ILE A 99 0.78 -15.01 6.05
C ILE A 99 -0.47 -15.51 6.78
N GLY A 100 -1.37 -16.16 6.05
CA GLY A 100 -2.60 -16.71 6.58
C GLY A 100 -2.85 -18.13 6.09
N ALA A 101 -3.56 -18.90 6.90
CA ALA A 101 -4.13 -20.18 6.53
C ALA A 101 -5.57 -20.23 7.02
N THR A 102 -6.47 -20.73 6.18
CA THR A 102 -7.88 -20.93 6.53
C THR A 102 -8.32 -22.32 6.09
N TYR A 103 -9.18 -22.97 6.87
CA TYR A 103 -9.71 -24.28 6.54
C TYR A 103 -11.24 -24.24 6.53
N LYS A 104 -11.85 -24.81 5.50
CA LYS A 104 -13.29 -24.93 5.35
C LYS A 104 -13.68 -26.42 5.42
N PHE A 105 -14.64 -26.73 6.30
CA PHE A 105 -15.25 -28.05 6.47
C PHE A 105 -16.48 -28.21 5.57
#